data_AF-A0A940CKP7-F1
#
_entry.id   AF-A0A940CKP7-F1
#
_cell.length_a   1.000
_cell.length_b   1.000
_cell.length_c   1.000
_cell.angle_alpha   90.00
_cell.angle_beta   90.00
_cell.angle_gamma   90.00
#
_symmetry.space_group_name_H-M   'P 1'
#
loop_
_entity.id
_entity.type
_entity.pdbx_description
1 polymer ?
#
loop_
_entity_poly.entity_id
_entity_poly.type
_entity_poly.pdbx_seq_one_letter_code
_entity_poly.pdbx_strand_id
1 'polypeptide(L)'
;ISGIDIVSVMNKFLKENPGMVQTFVEITHEYNAKFRAGKSDMNIIAKDAAMDLAGTKKQMGGFGFPDAAEIKSKYMNKGGILMKYLGVMGNMFATSENPALKDYSEVVTTKYLPM
;
A
#
# COMPACT_ATOMS: atom_id res chain seq x y z
N ILE A 1 -8.25 0.89 15.35
CA ILE A 1 -7.79 0.21 14.12
C ILE A 1 -7.13 1.27 13.27
N SER A 2 -5.81 1.21 13.06
CA SER A 2 -5.13 2.12 12.13
C SER A 2 -5.48 1.69 10.71
N GLY A 3 -6.09 2.58 9.93
CA GLY A 3 -6.40 2.30 8.52
C GLY A 3 -5.15 1.93 7.73
N ILE A 4 -5.33 1.18 6.65
CA ILE A 4 -4.25 0.88 5.70
C ILE A 4 -4.63 1.45 4.33
N ASP A 5 -3.67 2.09 3.69
CA ASP A 5 -3.77 2.46 2.28
C ASP A 5 -2.99 1.44 1.44
N ILE A 6 -3.52 1.12 0.27
CA ILE A 6 -2.93 0.12 -0.64
C ILE A 6 -2.81 0.67 -2.05
N VAL A 7 -1.89 0.09 -2.81
CA VAL A 7 -1.81 0.28 -4.26
C VAL A 7 -2.37 -0.96 -4.94
N SER A 8 -3.39 -0.78 -5.77
CA SER A 8 -3.98 -1.83 -6.61
C SER A 8 -3.70 -1.55 -8.08
N VAL A 9 -3.52 -2.62 -8.88
CA VAL A 9 -3.28 -2.53 -10.32
C VAL A 9 -4.22 -3.47 -11.07
N MET A 10 -4.68 -3.04 -12.24
CA MET A 10 -5.51 -3.88 -13.11
C MET A 10 -4.68 -5.04 -13.68
N ASN A 11 -5.25 -6.25 -13.69
CA ASN A 11 -4.60 -7.45 -14.24
C ASN A 11 -4.11 -7.26 -15.67
N LYS A 12 -4.88 -6.57 -16.52
CA LYS A 12 -4.49 -6.27 -17.90
C LYS A 12 -3.23 -5.39 -17.93
N PHE A 13 -3.23 -4.29 -17.19
CA PHE A 13 -2.09 -3.37 -17.13
C PHE A 13 -0.84 -4.06 -16.58
N LEU A 14 -0.99 -4.88 -15.54
CA LEU A 14 0.12 -5.64 -14.95
C LEU A 14 0.77 -6.61 -15.96
N LYS A 15 -0.05 -7.29 -16.78
CA LYS A 15 0.42 -8.22 -17.82
C LYS A 15 1.12 -7.51 -18.97
N GLU A 16 0.54 -6.39 -19.42
CA GLU A 16 1.05 -5.62 -20.56
C GLU A 16 2.27 -4.78 -20.20
N ASN A 17 2.40 -4.34 -18.94
CA ASN A 17 3.40 -3.36 -18.52
C ASN A 17 4.14 -3.74 -17.21
N PRO A 18 4.69 -4.96 -17.08
CA PRO A 18 5.28 -5.42 -15.82
C PRO A 18 6.49 -4.58 -15.38
N GLY A 19 7.29 -4.08 -16.33
CA GLY A 19 8.42 -3.21 -16.04
C GLY A 19 8.00 -1.87 -15.43
N MET A 20 6.93 -1.25 -15.95
CA MET A 20 6.42 0.01 -15.38
C MET A 20 5.89 -0.18 -13.95
N VAL A 21 5.20 -1.30 -13.69
CA VAL A 21 4.74 -1.62 -12.33
C VAL A 21 5.94 -1.84 -11.40
N GLN A 22 6.98 -2.55 -11.84
CA GLN A 22 8.19 -2.74 -11.05
C GLN A 22 8.84 -1.40 -10.71
N THR A 23 9.07 -0.53 -11.71
CA THR A 23 9.66 0.80 -11.48
C THR A 23 8.82 1.65 -10.53
N PHE A 24 7.49 1.62 -10.65
CA PHE A 24 6.61 2.33 -9.72
C PHE A 24 6.80 1.84 -8.28
N VAL A 25 6.83 0.51 -8.07
CA VAL A 25 7.00 -0.09 -6.75
C VAL A 25 8.39 0.21 -6.18
N GLU A 26 9.45 0.16 -7.00
CA GLU A 26 10.82 0.49 -6.57
C GLU A 26 10.96 1.95 -6.12
N ILE A 27 10.49 2.91 -6.94
CA ILE A 27 10.56 4.34 -6.64
C ILE A 27 9.77 4.65 -5.36
N THR A 28 8.55 4.12 -5.23
CA THR A 28 7.74 4.35 -4.03
C THR A 28 8.41 3.81 -2.76
N HIS A 29 9.05 2.63 -2.82
CA HIS A 29 9.84 2.12 -1.69
C HIS A 29 11.06 2.99 -1.37
N GLU A 30 11.75 3.51 -2.38
CA GLU A 30 12.90 4.41 -2.18
C GLU A 30 12.48 5.67 -1.42
N TYR A 31 11.40 6.33 -1.84
CA TYR A 31 10.91 7.54 -1.17
C TYR A 31 10.31 7.27 0.21
N ASN A 32 9.66 6.11 0.39
CA ASN A 32 9.21 5.69 1.72
C ASN A 32 10.41 5.41 2.66
N ALA A 33 11.51 4.87 2.14
CA ALA A 33 12.75 4.71 2.91
C ALA A 33 13.36 6.07 3.28
N LYS A 34 13.34 7.06 2.36
CA LYS A 34 13.75 8.44 2.66
C LYS A 34 12.88 9.05 3.76
N PHE A 35 11.56 8.86 3.71
CA PHE A 35 10.66 9.32 4.76
C PHE A 35 11.00 8.68 6.11
N ARG A 36 11.14 7.35 6.17
CA ARG A 36 11.53 6.63 7.41
C ARG A 36 12.85 7.13 7.98
N ALA A 37 13.80 7.50 7.11
CA ALA A 37 15.10 8.04 7.49
C ALA A 37 15.07 9.54 7.86
N GLY A 38 13.89 10.19 7.86
CA GLY A 38 13.75 11.63 8.12
C GLY A 38 14.27 12.53 7.00
N LYS A 39 14.42 12.00 5.78
CA LYS A 39 15.01 12.66 4.59
C LYS A 39 13.98 13.06 3.53
N SER A 40 12.70 13.04 3.87
CA SER A 40 11.62 13.50 3.00
C SER A 40 11.48 15.03 3.03
N ASP A 41 11.22 15.64 1.87
CA ASP A 41 10.92 17.07 1.79
C ASP A 41 9.45 17.34 2.18
N MET A 42 9.25 17.76 3.43
CA MET A 42 7.92 18.09 3.96
C MET A 42 7.29 19.31 3.29
N ASN A 43 8.07 20.22 2.68
CA ASN A 43 7.51 21.38 1.99
C ASN A 43 6.85 20.96 0.68
N ILE A 44 7.47 20.04 -0.06
CA ILE A 44 6.89 19.47 -1.28
C ILE A 44 5.61 18.71 -0.94
N ILE A 45 5.64 17.85 0.09
CA ILE A 45 4.45 17.09 0.51
C ILE A 45 3.32 18.03 0.92
N ALA A 46 3.61 19.07 1.71
CA ALA A 46 2.62 20.06 2.13
C ALA A 46 2.00 20.78 0.94
N LYS A 47 2.83 21.21 -0.02
CA LYS A 47 2.39 21.85 -1.25
C LYS A 47 1.47 20.95 -2.07
N ASP A 48 1.87 19.71 -2.32
CA ASP A 48 1.11 18.77 -3.17
C ASP A 48 -0.19 18.32 -2.49
N ALA A 49 -0.19 18.22 -1.16
CA ALA A 49 -1.40 17.96 -0.37
C ALA A 49 -2.30 19.18 -0.19
N ALA A 50 -1.87 20.37 -0.65
CA ALA A 50 -2.52 21.66 -0.37
C ALA A 50 -2.76 21.91 1.13
N MET A 51 -1.80 21.51 1.97
CA MET A 51 -1.81 21.65 3.42
C MET A 51 -0.72 22.63 3.89
N ASP A 52 -0.87 23.18 5.10
CA ASP A 52 0.23 23.89 5.74
C ASP A 52 1.32 22.91 6.24
N LEU A 53 2.54 23.40 6.40
CA LEU A 53 3.68 22.58 6.79
C LEU A 53 3.51 21.93 8.18
N ALA A 54 2.90 22.63 9.14
CA ALA A 54 2.73 22.12 10.49
C ALA A 54 1.66 21.01 10.52
N GLY A 55 0.53 21.23 9.85
CA GLY A 55 -0.52 20.23 9.64
C GLY A 55 0.01 18.99 8.92
N THR A 56 0.84 19.18 7.89
CA THR A 56 1.46 18.07 7.14
C THR A 56 2.37 17.23 8.03
N LYS A 57 3.28 17.86 8.79
CA LYS A 57 4.16 17.13 9.74
C LYS A 57 3.35 16.36 10.78
N LYS A 58 2.28 16.95 11.30
CA LYS A 58 1.39 16.30 12.27
C LYS A 58 0.71 15.07 11.66
N GLN A 59 0.16 15.19 10.45
CA GLN A 59 -0.52 14.10 9.76
C GLN A 59 0.46 12.96 9.42
N MET A 60 1.58 13.30 8.77
CA MET A 60 2.59 12.33 8.35
C MET A 60 3.27 11.64 9.54
N GLY A 61 3.35 12.29 10.71
CA GLY A 61 3.84 11.66 11.93
C GLY A 61 2.99 10.48 12.43
N GLY A 62 1.74 10.37 11.99
CA GLY A 62 0.89 9.21 12.26
C GLY A 62 1.05 8.06 11.26
N PHE A 63 1.83 8.24 10.20
CA PHE A 63 1.92 7.27 9.11
C PHE A 63 3.09 6.30 9.32
N GLY A 64 2.82 5.02 9.08
CA GLY A 64 3.85 3.99 8.96
C GLY A 64 4.01 3.59 7.50
N PHE A 65 5.25 3.57 7.00
CA PHE A 65 5.56 3.08 5.66
C PHE A 65 6.43 1.82 5.78
N PRO A 66 5.86 0.61 5.79
CA PRO A 66 6.63 -0.62 5.96
C PRO A 66 7.62 -0.82 4.80
N ASP A 67 8.72 -1.54 5.06
CA ASP A 67 9.63 -1.98 4.01
C ASP A 67 9.16 -3.30 3.36
N ALA A 68 9.87 -3.75 2.32
CA ALA A 68 9.51 -4.95 1.59
C ALA A 68 9.49 -6.21 2.47
N ALA A 69 10.40 -6.31 3.46
CA ALA A 69 10.48 -7.46 4.36
C ALA A 69 9.30 -7.48 5.34
N GLU A 70 8.95 -6.33 5.89
CA GLU A 70 7.79 -6.17 6.76
C GLU A 70 6.47 -6.40 5.99
N ILE A 71 6.35 -5.88 4.77
CA ILE A 71 5.18 -6.15 3.91
C ILE A 71 5.02 -7.65 3.68
N LYS A 72 6.09 -8.35 3.28
CA LYS A 72 6.07 -9.80 3.02
C LYS A 72 5.73 -10.61 4.27
N SER A 73 6.24 -10.23 5.44
CA SER A 73 6.13 -11.06 6.66
C SER A 73 4.91 -10.75 7.53
N LYS A 74 4.38 -9.52 7.51
CA LYS A 74 3.27 -9.09 8.38
C LYS A 74 2.00 -8.70 7.64
N TYR A 75 2.11 -8.15 6.43
CA TYR A 75 0.97 -7.57 5.72
C TYR A 75 0.38 -8.54 4.69
N MET A 76 1.19 -8.94 3.71
CA MET A 76 0.75 -9.69 2.52
C MET A 76 0.99 -11.21 2.62
N ASN A 77 1.44 -11.72 3.76
CA ASN A 77 1.50 -13.16 4.01
C ASN A 77 0.11 -13.77 4.24
N LYS A 78 0.05 -15.11 4.19
CA LYS A 78 -1.16 -15.86 4.54
C LYS A 78 -1.63 -15.50 5.95
N GLY A 79 -2.85 -14.99 6.08
CA GLY A 79 -3.42 -14.54 7.36
C GLY A 79 -2.83 -13.23 7.89
N GLY A 80 -2.03 -12.52 7.09
CA GLY A 80 -1.44 -11.23 7.42
C GLY A 80 -2.47 -10.11 7.55
N ILE A 81 -1.99 -8.91 7.88
CA ILE A 81 -2.85 -7.74 8.14
C ILE A 81 -3.75 -7.44 6.94
N LEU A 82 -3.21 -7.41 5.71
CA LEU A 82 -4.00 -7.12 4.51
C LEU A 82 -5.11 -8.15 4.29
N MET A 83 -4.81 -9.43 4.49
CA MET A 83 -5.79 -10.52 4.31
C MET A 83 -6.98 -10.37 5.26
N LYS A 84 -6.72 -9.95 6.51
CA LYS A 84 -7.78 -9.69 7.49
C LYS A 84 -8.65 -8.50 7.05
N TYR A 85 -8.05 -7.41 6.59
CA TYR A 85 -8.79 -6.26 6.08
C TYR A 85 -9.64 -6.60 4.86
N LEU A 86 -9.07 -7.29 3.87
CA LEU A 86 -9.80 -7.69 2.67
C LEU A 86 -10.96 -8.64 3.00
N GLY A 87 -10.77 -9.57 3.95
CA GLY A 87 -11.84 -10.44 4.42
C GLY A 87 -12.98 -9.66 5.10
N VAL A 88 -12.67 -8.71 5.98
CA VAL A 88 -13.68 -7.88 6.65
C VAL A 88 -14.43 -7.01 5.64
N MET A 89 -13.69 -6.25 4.81
CA MET A 89 -14.29 -5.35 3.83
C MET A 89 -15.07 -6.12 2.77
N GLY A 90 -14.52 -7.24 2.30
CA GLY A 90 -15.19 -8.14 1.37
C GLY A 90 -16.54 -8.60 1.86
N ASN A 91 -16.63 -9.07 3.10
CA ASN A 91 -17.89 -9.48 3.69
C ASN A 91 -18.84 -8.30 3.96
N MET A 92 -18.30 -7.15 4.35
CA MET A 92 -19.09 -5.94 4.60
C MET A 92 -19.85 -5.46 3.35
N PHE A 93 -19.23 -5.58 2.17
CA PHE A 93 -19.81 -5.14 0.90
C PHE A 93 -20.37 -6.28 0.03
N ALA A 94 -20.34 -7.52 0.54
CA ALA A 94 -20.84 -8.68 -0.19
C ALA A 94 -22.35 -8.60 -0.45
N THR A 95 -22.75 -9.02 -1.64
CA THR A 95 -24.15 -9.19 -2.06
C THR A 95 -24.34 -10.57 -2.66
N SER A 96 -25.58 -10.97 -2.92
CA SER A 96 -25.86 -12.21 -3.66
C SER A 96 -25.27 -12.18 -5.07
N GLU A 97 -25.27 -11.01 -5.71
CA GLU A 97 -24.76 -10.80 -7.07
C GLU A 97 -23.22 -10.70 -7.08
N ASN A 98 -22.63 -10.14 -6.02
CA ASN A 98 -21.19 -10.00 -5.85
C ASN A 98 -20.77 -10.51 -4.46
N PRO A 99 -20.62 -11.84 -4.29
CA PRO A 99 -20.20 -12.40 -3.02
C PRO A 99 -18.74 -12.04 -2.72
N ALA A 100 -18.39 -12.01 -1.44
CA ALA A 100 -16.99 -11.91 -1.00
C ALA A 100 -16.16 -13.07 -1.58
N LEU A 101 -14.87 -12.82 -1.81
CA LEU A 101 -13.95 -13.88 -2.24
C LEU A 101 -13.74 -14.87 -1.09
N LYS A 102 -13.65 -16.16 -1.44
CA LYS A 102 -13.28 -17.23 -0.49
C LYS A 102 -11.80 -17.16 -0.11
N ASP A 103 -10.97 -16.67 -1.03
CA ASP A 103 -9.54 -16.48 -0.84
C ASP A 103 -9.08 -15.20 -1.54
N TYR A 104 -8.64 -14.21 -0.74
CA TYR A 104 -8.11 -12.95 -1.24
C TYR A 104 -6.63 -13.04 -1.63
N SER A 105 -5.95 -14.17 -1.39
CA SER A 105 -4.54 -14.33 -1.79
C SER A 105 -4.37 -14.35 -3.32
N GLU A 106 -5.41 -14.72 -4.07
CA GLU A 106 -5.40 -14.75 -5.54
C GLU A 106 -5.29 -13.36 -6.18
N VAL A 107 -5.65 -12.31 -5.44
CA VAL A 107 -5.63 -10.91 -5.91
C VAL A 107 -4.49 -10.10 -5.28
N VAL A 108 -3.52 -10.78 -4.66
CA VAL A 108 -2.40 -10.16 -3.95
C VAL A 108 -1.08 -10.74 -4.45
N THR A 109 -0.11 -9.87 -4.73
CA THR A 109 1.23 -10.29 -5.19
C THR A 109 2.34 -9.50 -4.54
N THR A 110 3.38 -10.19 -4.08
CA THR A 110 4.62 -9.60 -3.55
C THR A 110 5.76 -9.62 -4.57
N LYS A 111 5.51 -10.05 -5.81
CA LYS A 111 6.53 -10.28 -6.84
C LYS A 111 7.32 -9.03 -7.20
N TYR A 112 6.68 -7.86 -7.11
CA TYR A 112 7.25 -6.58 -7.53
C TYR A 112 7.85 -5.79 -6.37
N LEU A 113 7.79 -6.30 -5.14
CA LEU A 113 8.46 -5.67 -4.02
C LEU A 113 9.98 -5.75 -4.22
N PRO A 114 10.73 -4.70 -3.85
CA PRO A 114 12.19 -4.74 -3.89
C PRO A 114 12.75 -5.94 -3.11
N MET A 115 13.97 -6.34 -3.45
CA MET A 115 14.72 -7.36 -2.74
C MET A 115 15.07 -6.89 -1.33
#